data_AF-A0A2C9ENM4-F1
#
_entry.id   AF-A0A2C9ENM4-F1
#
_cell.length_a   1.000
_cell.length_b   1.000
_cell.length_c   1.000
_cell.angle_alpha   90.00
_cell.angle_beta   90.00
_cell.angle_gamma   90.00
#
_symmetry.space_group_name_H-M   'P 1'
#
loop_
_entity.id
_entity.type
_entity.pdbx_description
1 polymer ?
#
loop_
_entity_poly.entity_id
_entity_poly.type
_entity_poly.pdbx_seq_one_letter_code
_entity_poly.pdbx_strand_id
1 'polypeptide(L)'
;MRPRKTHRYMRDIIPKKSERTQKDNKAELRQLRPVFDEIPVDAITPSMIAAYRDKRSAKTRANREIALLSHVFNIAREWGLTNRETPCQGVRKNKETPRDYYANDAVWKAVYQKGEIELQEAMDLAYLTGQRPADVRLMRVDDVEGVYLRVGQGKTSKKIRILMEVDGQKNSLGLLIERIIARPKKINSGYLIVSKSGKKVSERMLCQRWDDAQVKSRG
;
A
#
# COMPACT_ATOMS: atom_id res chain seq x y z
N MET A 1 -16.98 -17.74 30.31
CA MET A 1 -15.93 -16.95 29.62
C MET A 1 -16.61 -16.05 28.59
N ARG A 2 -16.81 -14.76 28.86
CA ARG A 2 -17.49 -13.85 27.91
C ARG A 2 -16.62 -13.74 26.64
N PRO A 3 -17.12 -14.04 25.43
CA PRO A 3 -16.32 -13.88 24.23
C PRO A 3 -15.93 -12.40 24.11
N ARG A 4 -14.62 -12.11 24.13
CA ARG A 4 -14.11 -10.75 23.95
C ARG A 4 -14.67 -10.19 22.64
N LYS A 5 -15.25 -8.99 22.67
CA LYS A 5 -15.97 -8.36 21.55
C LYS A 5 -15.19 -8.41 20.23
N THR A 6 -13.88 -8.25 20.32
CA THR A 6 -12.96 -8.22 19.19
C THR A 6 -12.61 -9.61 18.65
N HIS A 7 -12.83 -10.69 19.39
CA HIS A 7 -12.47 -12.06 18.99
C HIS A 7 -13.30 -12.53 17.79
N ARG A 8 -14.62 -12.35 17.84
CA ARG A 8 -15.50 -12.67 16.71
C ARG A 8 -15.17 -11.81 15.48
N TYR A 9 -14.86 -10.53 15.67
CA TYR A 9 -14.43 -9.63 14.59
C TYR A 9 -13.11 -10.07 13.93
N MET A 10 -12.14 -10.49 14.74
CA MET A 10 -10.86 -11.03 14.25
C MET A 10 -11.03 -12.31 13.43
N ARG A 11 -11.99 -13.16 13.80
CA ARG A 11 -12.27 -14.44 13.12
C ARG A 11 -13.08 -14.24 11.84
N ASP A 12 -14.14 -13.43 11.88
CA ASP A 12 -15.17 -13.43 10.83
C ASP A 12 -15.00 -12.29 9.82
N ILE A 13 -14.36 -11.18 10.22
CA ILE A 13 -14.28 -9.96 9.40
C ILE A 13 -12.87 -9.74 8.85
N ILE A 14 -11.83 -9.86 9.69
CA ILE A 14 -10.45 -9.59 9.25
C ILE A 14 -10.04 -10.49 8.07
N PRO A 15 -10.25 -11.82 8.06
CA PRO A 15 -9.77 -12.69 6.98
C PRO A 15 -10.36 -12.38 5.59
N LYS A 16 -11.49 -11.68 5.53
CA LYS A 16 -12.15 -11.27 4.29
C LYS A 16 -11.51 -10.03 3.65
N LYS A 17 -10.60 -9.34 4.34
CA LYS A 17 -9.91 -8.15 3.85
C LYS A 17 -8.59 -8.52 3.17
N SER A 18 -8.05 -7.62 2.34
CA SER A 18 -6.74 -7.83 1.72
C SER A 18 -5.64 -8.05 2.78
N GLU A 19 -4.63 -8.87 2.48
CA GLU A 19 -3.59 -9.24 3.44
C GLU A 19 -2.95 -8.04 4.14
N ARG A 20 -2.73 -6.94 3.41
CA ARG A 20 -2.18 -5.72 3.98
C ARG A 20 -3.13 -5.12 5.02
N THR A 21 -4.40 -4.97 4.67
CA THR A 21 -5.43 -4.49 5.58
C THR A 21 -5.62 -5.44 6.78
N GLN A 22 -5.43 -6.75 6.62
CA GLN A 22 -5.44 -7.67 7.75
C GLN A 22 -4.32 -7.37 8.75
N LYS A 23 -3.09 -7.18 8.26
CA LYS A 23 -1.93 -6.85 9.10
C LYS A 23 -2.14 -5.53 9.82
N ASP A 24 -2.63 -4.51 9.11
CA ASP A 24 -2.91 -3.19 9.70
C ASP A 24 -4.01 -3.29 10.79
N ASN A 25 -5.15 -3.93 10.51
CA ASN A 25 -6.23 -4.09 11.49
C ASN A 25 -5.78 -4.91 12.72
N LYS A 26 -4.96 -5.95 12.55
CA LYS A 26 -4.41 -6.73 13.68
C LYS A 26 -3.50 -5.86 14.56
N ALA A 27 -2.71 -4.98 13.96
CA ALA A 27 -1.86 -4.04 14.70
C ALA A 27 -2.70 -2.99 15.46
N GLU A 28 -3.76 -2.47 14.84
CA GLU A 28 -4.69 -1.52 15.46
C GLU A 28 -5.46 -2.17 16.63
N LEU A 29 -5.96 -3.40 16.46
CA LEU A 29 -6.59 -4.14 17.57
C LEU A 29 -5.62 -4.37 18.73
N ARG A 30 -4.34 -4.61 18.47
CA ARG A 30 -3.34 -4.75 19.55
C ARG A 30 -3.31 -3.51 20.46
N GLN A 31 -3.61 -2.33 19.93
CA GLN A 31 -3.64 -1.07 20.66
C GLN A 31 -5.00 -0.79 21.32
N LEU A 32 -6.10 -1.21 20.70
CA LEU A 32 -7.46 -0.97 21.20
C LEU A 32 -7.84 -1.93 22.33
N ARG A 33 -7.46 -3.20 22.22
CA ARG A 33 -7.90 -4.28 23.12
C ARG A 33 -7.57 -4.01 24.60
N PRO A 34 -6.36 -3.56 24.98
CA PRO A 34 -6.04 -3.29 26.39
C PRO A 34 -6.93 -2.22 27.03
N VAL A 35 -7.57 -1.36 26.23
CA VAL A 35 -8.39 -0.25 26.72
C VAL A 35 -9.87 -0.59 26.68
N PHE A 36 -10.34 -1.27 25.62
CA PHE A 36 -11.78 -1.38 25.32
C PHE A 36 -12.36 -2.80 25.39
N ASP A 37 -11.55 -3.87 25.45
CA ASP A 37 -12.07 -5.25 25.42
C ASP A 37 -12.89 -5.60 26.68
N GLU A 38 -12.47 -5.11 27.85
CA GLU A 38 -13.09 -5.45 29.15
C GLU A 38 -14.28 -4.56 29.52
N ILE A 39 -14.44 -3.43 28.84
CA ILE A 39 -15.56 -2.49 29.04
C ILE A 39 -16.78 -3.07 28.30
N PRO A 40 -18.03 -3.03 28.79
CA PRO A 40 -19.22 -3.41 28.00
C PRO A 40 -19.39 -2.57 26.72
N VAL A 41 -20.06 -3.08 25.67
CA VAL A 41 -20.20 -2.33 24.38
C VAL A 41 -20.89 -0.99 24.61
N ASP A 42 -22.00 -1.02 25.33
CA ASP A 42 -22.82 0.15 25.60
C ASP A 42 -22.23 1.14 26.61
N ALA A 43 -21.18 0.74 27.32
CA ALA A 43 -20.52 1.58 28.33
C ALA A 43 -19.37 2.43 27.75
N ILE A 44 -18.97 2.21 26.50
CA ILE A 44 -17.91 3.00 25.85
C ILE A 44 -18.51 4.34 25.39
N THR A 45 -17.92 5.44 25.84
CA THR A 45 -18.38 6.79 25.54
C THR A 45 -17.44 7.53 24.58
N PRO A 46 -17.92 8.59 23.89
CA PRO A 46 -17.07 9.45 23.07
C PRO A 46 -15.90 10.07 23.85
N SER A 47 -16.11 10.40 25.13
CA SER A 47 -15.07 10.98 26.00
C SER A 47 -13.89 10.03 26.20
N MET A 48 -14.15 8.72 26.36
CA MET A 48 -13.11 7.70 26.50
C MET A 48 -12.31 7.53 25.21
N ILE A 49 -12.97 7.64 24.06
CA ILE A 49 -12.32 7.56 22.75
C ILE A 49 -11.45 8.81 22.50
N ALA A 50 -11.92 9.98 22.91
CA ALA A 50 -11.13 11.22 22.89
C ALA A 50 -9.90 11.11 23.82
N ALA A 51 -10.08 10.62 25.04
CA ALA A 51 -8.98 10.38 25.96
C ALA A 51 -7.95 9.39 25.39
N TYR A 52 -8.41 8.31 24.75
CA TYR A 52 -7.55 7.38 24.01
C TYR A 52 -6.76 8.09 22.91
N ARG A 53 -7.44 8.84 22.04
CA ARG A 53 -6.82 9.63 20.96
C ARG A 53 -5.72 10.55 21.48
N ASP A 54 -6.00 11.24 22.58
CA ASP A 54 -5.12 12.28 23.12
C ASP A 54 -3.88 11.66 23.79
N LYS A 55 -4.06 10.53 24.49
CA LYS A 55 -2.96 9.74 25.09
C LYS A 55 -2.05 9.07 24.05
N ARG A 56 -2.55 8.73 22.86
CA ARG A 56 -1.72 8.10 21.81
C ARG A 56 -0.68 9.08 21.28
N SER A 57 0.59 8.69 21.32
CA SER A 57 1.71 9.46 20.77
C SER A 57 1.70 9.48 19.23
N ALA A 58 1.44 8.33 18.60
CA ALA A 58 1.32 8.20 17.15
C ALA A 58 -0.02 8.74 16.65
N LYS A 59 -0.14 10.06 16.46
CA LYS A 59 -1.40 10.76 16.17
C LYS A 59 -2.15 10.25 14.94
N THR A 60 -1.45 9.98 13.84
CA THR A 60 -2.06 9.38 12.64
C THR A 60 -2.56 7.96 12.91
N ARG A 61 -1.83 7.15 13.69
CA ARG A 61 -2.26 5.79 14.03
C ARG A 61 -3.49 5.79 14.94
N ALA A 62 -3.58 6.74 15.88
CA ALA A 62 -4.77 6.93 16.70
C ALA A 62 -6.03 7.14 15.84
N ASN A 63 -5.95 7.92 14.76
CA ASN A 63 -7.07 8.10 13.84
C ASN A 63 -7.48 6.79 13.14
N ARG A 64 -6.51 5.96 12.74
CA ARG A 64 -6.77 4.66 12.10
C ARG A 64 -7.36 3.65 13.09
N GLU A 65 -6.85 3.63 14.31
CA GLU A 65 -7.39 2.83 15.42
C GLU A 65 -8.84 3.21 15.73
N ILE A 66 -9.16 4.50 15.83
CA ILE A 66 -10.55 4.96 16.05
C ILE A 66 -11.44 4.61 14.86
N ALA A 67 -10.94 4.70 13.62
CA ALA A 67 -11.70 4.26 12.45
C ALA A 67 -12.01 2.75 12.51
N LEU A 68 -11.05 1.92 12.93
CA LEU A 68 -11.29 0.49 13.13
C LEU A 68 -12.28 0.25 14.26
N LEU A 69 -12.14 0.95 15.40
CA LEU A 69 -13.07 0.84 16.53
C LEU A 69 -14.50 1.17 16.08
N SER A 70 -14.68 2.25 15.31
CA SER A 70 -15.96 2.64 14.76
C SER A 70 -16.59 1.53 13.92
N HIS A 71 -15.80 0.91 13.05
CA HIS A 71 -16.27 -0.21 12.24
C HIS A 71 -16.57 -1.48 13.07
N VAL A 72 -15.76 -1.79 14.09
CA VAL A 72 -16.04 -2.89 15.03
C VAL A 72 -17.38 -2.67 15.74
N PHE A 73 -17.70 -1.43 16.13
CA PHE A 73 -18.98 -1.07 16.73
C PHE A 73 -20.16 -1.29 15.76
N ASN A 74 -20.02 -0.89 14.50
CA ASN A 74 -21.07 -1.11 13.51
C ASN A 74 -21.30 -2.61 13.26
N ILE A 75 -20.24 -3.42 13.19
CA ILE A 75 -20.38 -4.88 13.11
C ILE A 75 -21.02 -5.46 14.39
N ALA A 76 -20.68 -4.95 15.57
CA ALA A 76 -21.31 -5.37 16.82
C ALA A 76 -22.82 -5.07 16.81
N ARG A 77 -23.22 -3.94 16.23
CA ARG A 77 -24.64 -3.60 15.99
C ARG A 77 -25.31 -4.58 15.03
N GLU A 78 -24.68 -4.91 13.90
CA GLU A 78 -25.18 -5.92 12.96
C GLU A 78 -25.35 -7.31 13.61
N TRP A 79 -24.52 -7.63 14.61
CA TRP A 79 -24.62 -8.87 15.38
C TRP A 79 -25.60 -8.82 16.56
N GLY A 80 -26.32 -7.71 16.75
CA GLY A 80 -27.27 -7.54 17.86
C GLY A 80 -26.61 -7.41 19.23
N LEU A 81 -25.31 -7.07 19.29
CA LEU A 81 -24.60 -6.86 20.56
C LEU A 81 -24.85 -5.46 21.16
N THR A 82 -25.38 -4.54 20.36
CA THR A 82 -25.83 -3.20 20.76
C THR A 82 -26.82 -2.68 19.74
N ASN A 83 -27.76 -1.83 20.16
CA ASN A 83 -28.62 -1.06 19.27
C ASN A 83 -28.16 0.39 19.12
N ARG A 84 -27.10 0.79 19.83
CA ARG A 84 -26.59 2.16 19.84
C ARG A 84 -25.75 2.43 18.60
N GLU A 85 -25.72 3.70 18.21
CA GLU A 85 -24.76 4.17 17.22
C GLU A 85 -23.34 4.10 17.75
N THR A 86 -22.36 4.11 16.84
CA THR A 86 -20.96 4.10 17.24
C THR A 86 -20.60 5.34 18.07
N PRO A 87 -20.03 5.18 19.27
CA PRO A 87 -19.59 6.31 20.10
C PRO A 87 -18.37 7.04 19.51
N CYS A 88 -17.80 6.53 18.40
CA CYS A 88 -16.75 7.21 17.66
C CYS A 88 -17.29 8.38 16.82
N GLN A 89 -18.59 8.40 16.54
CA GLN A 89 -19.22 9.47 15.77
C GLN A 89 -19.08 10.81 16.51
N GLY A 90 -18.69 11.86 15.80
CA GLY A 90 -18.45 13.18 16.38
C GLY A 90 -17.12 13.35 17.13
N VAL A 91 -16.32 12.29 17.32
CA VAL A 91 -14.98 12.42 17.92
C VAL A 91 -14.02 13.02 16.90
N ARG A 92 -13.53 14.24 17.19
CA ARG A 92 -12.55 14.95 16.34
C ARG A 92 -11.31 14.08 16.08
N LYS A 93 -10.85 14.01 14.83
CA LYS A 93 -9.60 13.34 14.48
C LYS A 93 -8.39 14.26 14.70
N ASN A 94 -7.22 13.68 14.95
CA ASN A 94 -5.96 14.44 14.92
C ASN A 94 -5.74 14.98 13.50
N LYS A 95 -5.20 16.21 13.37
CA LYS A 95 -4.82 16.77 12.07
C LYS A 95 -3.72 15.88 11.46
N GLU A 96 -3.95 15.39 10.25
CA GLU A 96 -2.95 14.67 9.46
C GLU A 96 -2.31 15.66 8.48
N THR A 97 -0.99 15.84 8.56
CA THR A 97 -0.23 16.59 7.55
C THR A 97 0.14 15.60 6.44
N PRO A 98 -0.36 15.77 5.21
CA PRO A 98 0.07 14.96 4.08
C PRO A 98 1.58 15.10 3.88
N ARG A 99 2.22 14.05 3.35
CA ARG A 99 3.61 14.16 2.92
C ARG A 99 3.65 15.02 1.67
N ASP A 100 4.50 16.04 1.67
CA ASP A 100 4.61 17.01 0.57
C ASP A 100 5.93 16.85 -0.23
N TYR A 101 6.49 15.65 -0.22
CA TYR A 101 7.74 15.39 -0.93
C TYR A 101 7.46 15.12 -2.41
N TYR A 102 7.83 16.08 -3.25
CA TYR A 102 7.87 15.94 -4.70
C TYR A 102 9.32 15.75 -5.17
N ALA A 103 9.59 14.64 -5.84
CA ALA A 103 10.89 14.42 -6.47
C ALA A 103 10.93 15.21 -7.79
N ASN A 104 11.48 16.42 -7.73
CA ASN A 104 11.66 17.27 -8.91
C ASN A 104 12.68 16.68 -9.89
N ASP A 105 12.80 17.27 -11.08
CA ASP A 105 13.67 16.80 -12.16
C ASP A 105 15.14 16.68 -11.74
N ALA A 106 15.63 17.58 -10.89
CA ALA A 106 17.00 17.52 -10.37
C ALA A 106 17.21 16.28 -9.51
N VAL A 107 16.30 16.00 -8.57
CA VAL A 107 16.33 14.79 -7.74
C VAL A 107 16.17 13.55 -8.61
N TRP A 108 15.21 13.56 -9.54
CA TRP A 108 14.97 12.45 -10.46
C TRP A 108 16.25 12.11 -11.23
N LYS A 109 16.86 13.10 -11.87
CA LYS A 109 18.09 12.91 -12.66
C LYS A 109 19.24 12.41 -11.79
N ALA A 110 19.44 12.98 -10.61
CA ALA A 110 20.53 12.60 -9.72
C ALA A 110 20.36 11.16 -9.20
N VAL A 111 19.15 10.77 -8.80
CA VAL A 111 18.82 9.40 -8.40
C VAL A 111 18.95 8.44 -9.57
N TYR A 112 18.43 8.79 -10.74
CA TYR A 112 18.48 7.94 -11.93
C TYR A 112 19.93 7.64 -12.32
N GLN A 113 20.80 8.64 -12.33
CA GLN A 113 22.23 8.49 -12.66
C GLN A 113 23.00 7.58 -11.69
N LYS A 114 22.65 7.62 -10.39
CA LYS A 114 23.27 6.76 -9.36
C LYS A 114 22.53 5.44 -9.17
N GLY A 115 21.36 5.31 -9.77
CA GLY A 115 20.47 4.18 -9.66
C GLY A 115 21.01 2.97 -10.43
N GLU A 116 20.74 1.80 -9.88
CA GLU A 116 21.06 0.53 -10.54
C GLU A 116 20.04 0.26 -11.64
N ILE A 117 20.36 -0.60 -12.61
CA ILE A 117 19.52 -0.83 -13.78
C ILE A 117 18.07 -1.20 -13.40
N GLU A 118 17.87 -2.04 -12.38
CA GLU A 118 16.53 -2.40 -11.91
C GLU A 118 15.73 -1.22 -11.32
N LEU A 119 16.42 -0.22 -10.76
CA LEU A 119 15.79 0.99 -10.24
C LEU A 119 15.45 1.95 -11.40
N GLN A 120 16.38 2.12 -12.34
CA GLN A 120 16.16 2.93 -13.55
C GLN A 120 14.98 2.40 -14.36
N GLU A 121 14.94 1.09 -14.63
CA GLU A 121 13.83 0.43 -15.33
C GLU A 121 12.50 0.59 -14.56
N ALA A 122 12.52 0.50 -13.23
CA ALA A 122 11.34 0.70 -12.40
C ALA A 122 10.85 2.17 -12.44
N MET A 123 11.78 3.13 -12.43
CA MET A 123 11.50 4.55 -12.59
C MET A 123 10.89 4.85 -13.96
N ASP A 124 11.49 4.34 -15.03
CA ASP A 124 10.99 4.52 -16.41
C ASP A 124 9.59 3.92 -16.58
N LEU A 125 9.37 2.68 -16.11
CA LEU A 125 8.04 2.06 -16.18
C LEU A 125 7.01 2.83 -15.36
N ALA A 126 7.36 3.29 -14.15
CA ALA A 126 6.44 4.07 -13.33
C ALA A 126 6.06 5.39 -14.02
N TYR A 127 7.03 6.06 -14.64
CA TYR A 127 6.82 7.32 -15.36
C TYR A 127 5.93 7.11 -16.59
N LEU A 128 6.26 6.16 -17.46
CA LEU A 128 5.57 5.95 -18.73
C LEU A 128 4.17 5.33 -18.57
N THR A 129 3.94 4.59 -17.49
CA THR A 129 2.64 3.91 -17.26
C THR A 129 1.73 4.64 -16.28
N GLY A 130 2.26 5.59 -15.50
CA GLY A 130 1.55 6.26 -14.40
C GLY A 130 1.08 5.30 -13.29
N GLN A 131 1.63 4.09 -13.22
CA GLN A 131 1.19 3.08 -12.25
C GLN A 131 1.89 3.21 -10.90
N ARG A 132 1.26 2.70 -9.85
CA ARG A 132 1.84 2.71 -8.50
C ARG A 132 3.10 1.84 -8.48
N PRO A 133 4.15 2.19 -7.71
CA PRO A 133 5.36 1.36 -7.62
C PRO A 133 5.09 -0.11 -7.26
N ALA A 134 4.08 -0.37 -6.43
CA ALA A 134 3.66 -1.73 -6.09
C ALA A 134 3.10 -2.51 -7.29
N ASP A 135 2.38 -1.85 -8.19
CA ASP A 135 1.82 -2.44 -9.41
C ASP A 135 2.93 -2.62 -10.46
N VAL A 136 3.79 -1.61 -10.67
CA VAL A 136 4.94 -1.65 -11.60
C VAL A 136 5.87 -2.82 -11.31
N ARG A 137 6.22 -3.02 -10.04
CA ARG A 137 7.11 -4.11 -9.60
C ARG A 137 6.55 -5.50 -9.89
N LEU A 138 5.23 -5.63 -10.05
CA LEU A 138 4.57 -6.91 -10.30
C LEU A 138 4.30 -7.18 -11.78
N MET A 139 4.56 -6.23 -12.68
CA MET A 139 4.38 -6.41 -14.13
C MET A 139 5.25 -7.54 -14.66
N ARG A 140 4.67 -8.33 -15.55
CA ARG A 140 5.26 -9.54 -16.14
C ARG A 140 5.38 -9.40 -17.64
N VAL A 141 6.24 -10.24 -18.21
CA VAL A 141 6.35 -10.37 -19.68
C VAL A 141 5.01 -10.84 -20.26
N ASP A 142 4.32 -11.77 -19.60
CA ASP A 142 3.02 -12.30 -20.03
C ASP A 142 1.87 -11.26 -19.96
N ASP A 143 2.11 -10.10 -19.36
CA ASP A 143 1.15 -8.99 -19.36
C ASP A 143 1.16 -8.24 -20.71
N VAL A 144 2.17 -8.47 -21.55
CA VAL A 144 2.24 -7.94 -22.90
C VAL A 144 1.36 -8.77 -23.84
N GLU A 145 0.42 -8.12 -24.52
CA GLU A 145 -0.49 -8.74 -25.48
C GLU A 145 -0.64 -7.84 -26.71
N GLY A 146 -0.10 -8.29 -27.85
CA GLY A 146 -0.02 -7.49 -29.06
C GLY A 146 0.66 -6.15 -28.79
N VAL A 147 -0.04 -5.06 -29.10
CA VAL A 147 0.46 -3.68 -28.91
C VAL A 147 0.14 -3.09 -27.53
N TYR A 148 -0.28 -3.90 -26.56
CA TYR A 148 -0.70 -3.43 -25.23
C TYR A 148 0.10 -4.06 -24.09
N LEU A 149 0.35 -3.27 -23.04
CA LEU A 149 0.67 -3.76 -21.71
C LEU A 149 -0.61 -3.79 -20.86
N ARG A 150 -1.00 -4.97 -20.38
CA ARG A 150 -2.13 -5.13 -19.46
C ARG A 150 -1.71 -4.84 -18.03
N VAL A 151 -2.53 -4.12 -17.27
CA VAL A 151 -2.27 -3.83 -15.86
C VAL A 151 -3.51 -4.06 -15.02
N GLY A 152 -3.37 -4.94 -14.01
CA GLY A 152 -4.33 -5.09 -12.92
C GLY A 152 -3.87 -4.30 -11.70
N GLN A 153 -4.56 -3.20 -11.37
CA GLN A 153 -4.20 -2.36 -10.22
C GLN A 153 -4.61 -3.05 -8.90
N GLY A 154 -3.64 -3.38 -8.05
CA GLY A 154 -3.91 -4.14 -6.82
C GLY A 154 -4.73 -3.38 -5.77
N LYS A 155 -4.60 -2.04 -5.71
CA LYS A 155 -5.32 -1.22 -4.72
C LYS A 155 -6.79 -0.99 -5.07
N THR A 156 -7.09 -0.82 -6.36
CA THR A 156 -8.40 -0.37 -6.88
C THR A 156 -9.13 -1.46 -7.67
N SER A 157 -8.48 -2.59 -7.93
CA SER A 157 -8.98 -3.70 -8.76
C SER A 157 -9.31 -3.32 -10.20
N LYS A 158 -8.92 -2.13 -10.67
CA LYS A 158 -9.13 -1.70 -12.05
C LYS A 158 -8.19 -2.47 -12.99
N LYS A 159 -8.73 -2.90 -14.13
CA LYS A 159 -7.98 -3.51 -15.23
C LYS A 159 -7.89 -2.51 -16.38
N ILE A 160 -6.68 -2.22 -16.81
CA ILE A 160 -6.42 -1.28 -17.91
C ILE A 160 -5.47 -1.89 -18.92
N ARG A 161 -5.43 -1.31 -20.12
CA ARG A 161 -4.47 -1.63 -21.18
C ARG A 161 -3.78 -0.34 -21.56
N ILE A 162 -2.46 -0.38 -21.64
CA ILE A 162 -1.63 0.77 -21.99
C ILE A 162 -1.03 0.50 -23.36
N LEU A 163 -1.27 1.40 -24.30
CA LEU A 163 -0.82 1.26 -25.68
C LEU A 163 0.70 1.42 -25.77
N MET A 164 1.36 0.52 -26.47
CA MET A 164 2.82 0.47 -26.66
C MET A 164 3.25 0.87 -28.08
N GLU A 165 2.32 0.95 -29.03
CA GLU A 165 2.58 1.32 -30.42
C GLU A 165 1.56 2.34 -30.92
N VAL A 166 2.02 3.30 -31.70
CA VAL A 166 1.20 4.30 -32.40
C VAL A 166 1.62 4.27 -33.87
N ASP A 167 0.65 4.18 -34.78
CA ASP A 167 0.88 4.12 -36.23
C ASP A 167 1.89 3.03 -36.67
N GLY A 168 1.85 1.88 -36.00
CA GLY A 168 2.75 0.75 -36.25
C GLY A 168 4.18 0.92 -35.75
N GLN A 169 4.46 1.99 -35.00
CA GLN A 169 5.76 2.24 -34.38
C GLN A 169 5.68 2.16 -32.85
N LYS A 170 6.65 1.48 -32.24
CA LYS A 170 6.75 1.41 -30.78
C LYS A 170 6.98 2.81 -30.20
N ASN A 171 6.13 3.18 -29.25
CA ASN A 171 6.35 4.37 -28.43
C ASN A 171 7.41 4.09 -27.35
N SER A 172 7.68 5.08 -26.50
CA SER A 172 8.69 4.96 -25.43
C SER A 172 8.47 3.77 -24.49
N LEU A 173 7.21 3.39 -24.23
CA LEU A 173 6.90 2.22 -23.40
C LEU A 173 7.21 0.91 -24.14
N GLY A 174 6.82 0.81 -25.40
CA GLY A 174 7.14 -0.37 -26.23
C GLY A 174 8.64 -0.61 -26.35
N LEU A 175 9.40 0.45 -26.64
CA LEU A 175 10.87 0.39 -26.74
C LEU A 175 11.51 0.01 -25.40
N LEU A 176 11.01 0.56 -24.28
CA LEU A 176 11.49 0.22 -22.95
C LEU A 176 11.26 -1.27 -22.63
N ILE A 177 10.06 -1.77 -22.88
CA ILE A 177 9.71 -3.17 -22.60
C ILE A 177 10.55 -4.12 -23.45
N GLU A 178 10.74 -3.81 -24.73
CA GLU A 178 11.62 -4.57 -25.61
C GLU A 178 13.06 -4.61 -25.09
N ARG A 179 13.62 -3.46 -24.68
CA ARG A 179 14.94 -3.38 -24.05
C ARG A 179 15.04 -4.24 -22.79
N ILE A 180 14.02 -4.18 -21.92
CA ILE A 180 13.98 -4.96 -20.67
C ILE A 180 13.91 -6.46 -20.95
N ILE A 181 13.13 -6.88 -21.95
CA ILE A 181 12.97 -8.30 -22.32
C ILE A 181 14.26 -8.83 -22.96
N ALA A 182 14.86 -8.07 -23.88
CA ALA A 182 16.07 -8.46 -24.61
C ALA A 182 17.33 -8.51 -23.72
N ARG A 183 17.35 -7.78 -22.59
CA ARG A 183 18.49 -7.76 -21.67
C ARG A 183 18.83 -9.19 -21.17
N PRO A 184 20.07 -9.68 -21.37
CA PRO A 184 20.48 -11.00 -20.88
C PRO A 184 20.34 -11.11 -19.36
N LYS A 185 19.74 -12.21 -18.91
CA LYS A 185 19.48 -12.49 -17.49
C LYS A 185 19.94 -13.90 -17.15
N LYS A 186 20.59 -14.08 -16.00
CA LYS A 186 20.98 -15.41 -15.51
C LYS A 186 19.78 -16.26 -15.12
N ILE A 187 18.75 -15.62 -14.56
CA ILE A 187 17.50 -16.27 -14.14
C ILE A 187 16.33 -15.59 -14.86
N ASN A 188 15.45 -16.36 -15.48
CA ASN A 188 14.22 -15.82 -16.05
C ASN A 188 13.05 -15.99 -15.08
N SER A 189 12.68 -14.92 -14.37
CA SER A 189 11.55 -14.94 -13.41
C SER A 189 10.20 -14.51 -14.02
N GLY A 190 10.20 -14.13 -15.30
CA GLY A 190 9.02 -13.62 -16.01
C GLY A 190 8.54 -12.23 -15.58
N TYR A 191 9.19 -11.58 -14.60
CA TYR A 191 8.92 -10.20 -14.23
C TYR A 191 9.68 -9.23 -15.15
N LEU A 192 9.10 -8.05 -15.40
CA LEU A 192 9.81 -6.98 -16.12
C LEU A 192 10.93 -6.40 -15.25
N ILE A 193 10.62 -6.04 -14.00
CA ILE A 193 11.62 -5.52 -13.05
C ILE A 193 12.33 -6.67 -12.33
N VAL A 194 13.58 -6.88 -12.71
CA VAL A 194 14.45 -7.93 -12.17
C VAL A 194 15.83 -7.39 -11.82
N SER A 195 16.46 -7.97 -10.79
CA SER A 195 17.83 -7.65 -10.42
C SER A 195 18.82 -7.99 -11.56
N LYS A 196 20.08 -7.59 -11.42
CA LYS A 196 21.18 -8.01 -12.34
C LYS A 196 21.25 -9.52 -12.57
N SER A 197 20.87 -10.35 -11.58
CA SER A 197 20.83 -11.80 -11.71
C SER A 197 19.51 -12.35 -12.29
N GLY A 198 18.52 -11.50 -12.53
CA GLY A 198 17.22 -11.89 -13.10
C GLY A 198 16.16 -12.30 -12.07
N LYS A 199 16.48 -12.18 -10.77
CA LYS A 199 15.52 -12.44 -9.68
C LYS A 199 14.51 -11.30 -9.56
N LYS A 200 13.27 -11.65 -9.21
CA LYS A 200 12.21 -10.68 -8.90
C LYS A 200 12.67 -9.69 -7.83
N VAL A 201 12.48 -8.39 -8.06
CA VAL A 201 12.78 -7.36 -7.07
C VAL A 201 11.63 -7.23 -6.06
N SER A 202 11.97 -7.20 -4.77
CA SER A 202 10.99 -6.98 -3.69
C SER A 202 10.75 -5.48 -3.46
N GLU A 203 9.65 -5.13 -2.79
CA GLU A 203 9.36 -3.74 -2.40
C GLU A 203 10.51 -3.16 -1.56
N ARG A 204 10.96 -3.91 -0.55
CA ARG A 204 12.08 -3.51 0.31
C ARG A 204 13.35 -3.26 -0.49
N MET A 205 13.65 -4.10 -1.49
CA MET A 205 14.82 -3.90 -2.34
C MET A 205 14.71 -2.62 -3.16
N LEU A 206 13.57 -2.33 -3.80
CA LEU A 206 13.41 -1.08 -4.55
C LEU A 206 13.53 0.14 -3.65
N CYS A 207 12.92 0.14 -2.46
CA CYS A 207 13.07 1.22 -1.49
C CYS A 207 14.53 1.42 -1.10
N GLN A 208 15.24 0.33 -0.77
CA GLN A 208 16.66 0.41 -0.42
C GLN A 208 17.52 0.94 -1.57
N ARG A 209 17.28 0.49 -2.82
CA ARG A 209 17.99 1.00 -4.00
C ARG A 209 17.75 2.49 -4.21
N TRP A 210 16.53 2.97 -3.96
CA TRP A 210 16.19 4.38 -4.02
C TRP A 210 16.94 5.17 -2.95
N ASP A 211 16.91 4.71 -1.69
CA ASP A 211 17.58 5.36 -0.57
C ASP A 211 19.11 5.41 -0.80
N ASP A 212 19.71 4.30 -1.24
CA ASP A 212 21.14 4.22 -1.58
C ASP A 212 21.50 5.20 -2.70
N ALA A 213 20.66 5.29 -3.75
CA ALA A 213 20.86 6.22 -4.86
C ALA A 213 20.70 7.69 -4.42
N GLN A 214 19.75 7.98 -3.52
CA GLN A 214 19.62 9.31 -2.93
C GLN A 214 20.85 9.70 -2.10
N VAL A 215 21.38 8.80 -1.27
CA VAL A 215 22.61 9.07 -0.50
C VAL A 215 23.78 9.34 -1.43
N LYS A 216 23.99 8.50 -2.45
CA LYS A 216 25.05 8.68 -3.47
C LYS A 216 24.91 9.91 -4.35
N SER A 217 23.71 10.49 -4.41
CA SER A 217 23.46 11.72 -5.20
C SER A 217 23.83 13.00 -4.45
N ARG A 218 24.01 12.91 -3.12
CA ARG A 218 24.33 14.03 -2.23
C ARG A 218 25.80 14.12 -1.86
N GLY A 219 26.56 13.03 -2.06
CA GLY A 219 28.01 12.97 -1.90
C GLY A 219 28.71 12.97 -3.24
#